data_AF-A0A971I9Q6-F1
#
_entry.id   AF-A0A971I9Q6-F1
#
_cell.length_a   1.000
_cell.length_b   1.000
_cell.length_c   1.000
_cell.angle_alpha   90.00
_cell.angle_beta   90.00
_cell.angle_gamma   90.00
#
_symmetry.space_group_name_H-M   'P 1'
#
loop_
_entity.id
_entity.type
_entity.pdbx_description
1 polymer ?
#
loop_
_entity_poly.entity_id
_entity_poly.type
_entity_poly.pdbx_seq_one_letter_code
_entity_poly.pdbx_strand_id
1 'polypeptide(L)'
;MKTTNPQDRFNLKQQDDTNLAAFKAQLDQQAFWQVVKKSADGKEEITGLLDSKTLAIYPPASALETFLKEHPFLYLREEKDDKNLATLHTQTKLLWHFDGDGDDLYTLEEGIEFVKQGKWVGLNNWQLPSPEQLKAFALASGNPHRTATPFRLVKDNYNGWLTTSGQCHVDEGHWDTHPNWDGYIFSCNSAWVSNDNTQLLLELITGGWCLVTPSNKKFSPPKPQKNFSYDELIVGFISKGEYLAEVNSTNESAVNYLKPETFILTNQLEKLDYTPCRLPKLDAAQLSDPEKGLWELWGQDAATLKEFNLVARDPSRDIQR
;
A
#
# COMPACT_ATOMS: atom_id res chain seq x y z
N MET A 1 15.76 54.81 -8.21
CA MET A 1 15.24 53.49 -7.79
C MET A 1 14.61 52.83 -9.01
N LYS A 2 15.15 51.70 -9.45
CA LYS A 2 14.55 50.93 -10.54
C LYS A 2 13.21 50.39 -10.04
N THR A 3 12.13 50.83 -10.66
CA THR A 3 10.79 50.26 -10.48
C THR A 3 10.86 48.81 -10.94
N THR A 4 10.81 47.87 -9.99
CA THR A 4 10.48 46.48 -10.29
C THR A 4 9.14 46.46 -11.02
N ASN A 5 9.08 45.65 -12.08
CA ASN A 5 7.92 45.52 -12.95
C ASN A 5 6.71 45.11 -12.09
N PRO A 6 5.50 45.69 -12.26
CA PRO A 6 4.30 45.30 -11.50
C PRO A 6 3.91 43.81 -11.63
N GLN A 7 4.58 43.08 -12.52
CA GLN A 7 4.44 41.65 -12.77
C GLN A 7 5.22 40.74 -11.79
N ASP A 8 6.08 41.29 -10.92
CA ASP A 8 6.73 40.52 -9.83
C ASP A 8 5.90 40.52 -8.52
N ARG A 9 4.59 40.83 -8.61
CA ARG A 9 3.68 40.80 -7.46
C ARG A 9 3.23 39.36 -7.19
N PHE A 10 3.16 38.99 -5.91
CA PHE A 10 2.57 37.74 -5.42
C PHE A 10 1.23 37.49 -6.13
N ASN A 11 1.11 36.41 -6.89
CA ASN A 11 -0.07 36.04 -7.67
C ASN A 11 -0.76 34.84 -7.01
N LEU A 12 -1.99 35.04 -6.52
CA LEU A 12 -2.72 34.03 -5.76
C LEU A 12 -2.95 32.76 -6.58
N LYS A 13 -3.42 32.91 -7.82
CA LYS A 13 -3.74 31.78 -8.69
C LYS A 13 -2.49 30.99 -9.07
N GLN A 14 -1.41 31.70 -9.42
CA GLN A 14 -0.13 31.07 -9.71
C GLN A 14 0.44 30.35 -8.48
N GLN A 15 0.30 30.92 -7.28
CA GLN A 15 0.77 30.29 -6.05
C GLN A 15 -0.06 29.05 -5.70
N ASP A 16 -1.38 29.11 -5.86
CA ASP A 16 -2.28 27.98 -5.66
C ASP A 16 -1.96 26.83 -6.65
N ASP A 17 -1.82 27.15 -7.94
CA ASP A 17 -1.39 26.19 -8.97
C ASP A 17 -0.01 25.58 -8.63
N THR A 18 0.92 26.39 -8.12
CA THR A 18 2.25 25.93 -7.69
C THR A 18 2.16 24.99 -6.49
N ASN A 19 1.31 25.31 -5.52
CA ASN A 19 1.09 24.47 -4.35
C ASN A 19 0.45 23.13 -4.74
N LEU A 20 -0.56 23.14 -5.61
CA LEU A 20 -1.21 21.93 -6.11
C LEU A 20 -0.22 21.06 -6.90
N ALA A 21 0.62 21.67 -7.73
CA ALA A 21 1.68 20.97 -8.45
C ALA A 21 2.72 20.35 -7.50
N ALA A 22 3.09 21.06 -6.41
CA ALA A 22 3.99 20.54 -5.39
C ALA A 22 3.38 19.39 -4.59
N PHE A 23 2.09 19.47 -4.23
CA PHE A 23 1.36 18.39 -3.58
C PHE A 23 1.36 17.14 -4.45
N LYS A 24 1.00 17.30 -5.73
CA LYS A 24 1.03 16.20 -6.71
C LYS A 24 2.42 15.59 -6.83
N ALA A 25 3.46 16.42 -6.96
CA ALA A 25 4.83 15.94 -7.08
C ALA A 25 5.29 15.15 -5.84
N GLN A 26 4.83 15.50 -4.64
CA GLN A 26 5.12 14.72 -3.43
C GLN A 26 4.27 13.44 -3.37
N LEU A 27 2.99 13.51 -3.74
CA LEU A 27 2.11 12.35 -3.77
C LEU A 27 2.64 11.28 -4.74
N ASP A 28 3.13 11.69 -5.90
CA ASP A 28 3.63 10.81 -6.96
C ASP A 28 4.97 10.12 -6.60
N GLN A 29 5.60 10.47 -5.45
CA GLN A 29 6.83 9.80 -4.98
C GLN A 29 6.59 8.36 -4.54
N GLN A 30 5.35 8.01 -4.19
CA GLN A 30 4.96 6.68 -3.78
C GLN A 30 3.75 6.23 -4.59
N ALA A 31 3.70 4.96 -4.98
CA ALA A 31 2.52 4.40 -5.64
C ALA A 31 1.31 4.34 -4.69
N PHE A 32 1.57 4.08 -3.40
CA PHE A 32 0.54 3.98 -2.38
C PHE A 32 0.95 4.74 -1.13
N TRP A 33 -0.05 5.31 -0.45
CA TRP A 33 0.07 5.99 0.83
C TRP A 33 -0.90 5.40 1.84
N GLN A 34 -0.51 5.33 3.11
CA GLN A 34 -1.46 5.08 4.19
C GLN A 34 -2.22 6.37 4.50
N VAL A 35 -3.55 6.28 4.57
CA VAL A 35 -4.39 7.36 5.08
C VAL A 35 -4.43 7.22 6.60
N VAL A 36 -3.95 8.24 7.29
CA VAL A 36 -3.78 8.24 8.74
C VAL A 36 -4.62 9.34 9.36
N LYS A 37 -5.27 9.02 10.48
CA LYS A 37 -5.98 9.96 11.32
C LYS A 37 -5.44 9.91 12.74
N LYS A 38 -5.38 11.06 13.42
CA LYS A 38 -5.14 11.09 14.87
C LYS A 38 -6.46 10.93 15.64
N SER A 39 -6.50 9.94 16.52
CA SER A 39 -7.58 9.74 17.48
C SER A 39 -7.52 10.78 18.60
N ALA A 40 -8.58 10.86 19.41
CA ALA A 40 -8.68 11.82 20.52
C ALA A 40 -7.61 11.61 21.61
N ASP A 41 -7.09 10.39 21.77
CA ASP A 41 -5.97 10.05 22.66
C ASP A 41 -4.59 10.26 22.02
N GLY A 42 -4.54 10.84 20.81
CA GLY A 42 -3.31 11.21 20.11
C GLY A 42 -2.63 10.07 19.35
N LYS A 43 -3.23 8.88 19.31
CA LYS A 43 -2.72 7.74 18.54
C LYS A 43 -3.03 7.89 17.05
N GLU A 44 -2.18 7.31 16.23
CA GLU A 44 -2.36 7.26 14.79
C GLU A 44 -3.14 6.00 14.41
N GLU A 45 -4.21 6.17 13.67
CA GLU A 45 -5.06 5.10 13.15
C GLU A 45 -5.01 5.12 11.62
N ILE A 46 -4.76 3.96 11.00
CA ILE A 46 -4.80 3.80 9.55
C ILE A 46 -6.25 3.60 9.14
N THR A 47 -6.81 4.57 8.42
CA THR A 47 -8.22 4.57 7.98
C THR A 47 -8.39 4.15 6.53
N GLY A 48 -7.30 4.03 5.76
CA GLY A 48 -7.33 3.58 4.37
C GLY A 48 -5.98 3.55 3.69
N LEU A 49 -5.99 3.20 2.41
CA LEU A 49 -4.82 3.21 1.51
C LEU A 49 -5.18 4.02 0.26
N LEU A 50 -4.38 5.04 -0.06
CA LEU A 50 -4.55 5.86 -1.25
C LEU A 50 -3.62 5.35 -2.35
N ASP A 51 -4.15 5.08 -3.54
CA ASP A 51 -3.38 4.92 -4.77
C ASP A 51 -3.12 6.30 -5.39
N SER A 52 -1.86 6.71 -5.50
CA SER A 52 -1.49 8.03 -6.02
C SER A 52 -1.77 8.22 -7.51
N LYS A 53 -1.83 7.12 -8.28
CA LYS A 53 -2.06 7.17 -9.73
C LYS A 53 -3.54 7.33 -10.05
N THR A 54 -4.38 6.57 -9.35
CA THR A 54 -5.83 6.56 -9.58
C THR A 54 -6.59 7.51 -8.66
N LEU A 55 -5.92 8.03 -7.62
CA LEU A 55 -6.50 8.86 -6.56
C LEU A 55 -7.63 8.16 -5.81
N ALA A 56 -7.56 6.83 -5.80
CA ALA A 56 -8.61 5.99 -5.27
C ALA A 56 -8.24 5.55 -3.85
N ILE A 57 -9.21 5.64 -2.92
CA ILE A 57 -9.02 5.23 -1.54
C ILE A 57 -9.64 3.85 -1.30
N TYR A 58 -8.80 2.93 -0.86
CA TYR A 58 -9.14 1.58 -0.42
C TYR A 58 -9.30 1.54 1.11
N PRO A 59 -10.21 0.72 1.64
CA PRO A 59 -10.27 0.37 3.06
C PRO A 59 -8.92 -0.11 3.63
N PRO A 60 -8.71 -0.01 4.96
CA PRO A 60 -7.48 -0.47 5.60
C PRO A 60 -7.39 -2.00 5.60
N ALA A 61 -6.19 -2.54 5.83
CA ALA A 61 -5.90 -3.97 5.78
C ALA A 61 -6.54 -4.82 6.90
N SER A 62 -7.32 -4.23 7.80
CA SER A 62 -7.98 -4.95 8.92
C SER A 62 -8.96 -6.02 8.45
N ALA A 63 -9.64 -5.81 7.31
CA ALA A 63 -10.51 -6.80 6.70
C ALA A 63 -9.71 -8.02 6.20
N LEU A 64 -8.56 -7.78 5.56
CA LEU A 64 -7.64 -8.85 5.15
C LEU A 64 -7.10 -9.60 6.35
N GLU A 65 -6.68 -8.89 7.41
CA GLU A 65 -6.17 -9.50 8.63
C GLU A 65 -7.15 -10.50 9.25
N THR A 66 -8.42 -10.11 9.36
CA THR A 66 -9.49 -11.00 9.86
C THR A 66 -9.59 -12.25 8.99
N PHE A 67 -9.63 -12.08 7.67
CA PHE A 67 -9.74 -13.18 6.72
C PHE A 67 -8.54 -14.14 6.78
N LEU A 68 -7.31 -13.62 6.92
CA LEU A 68 -6.09 -14.44 7.05
C LEU A 68 -6.07 -15.26 8.36
N LYS A 69 -6.58 -14.70 9.47
CA LYS A 69 -6.65 -15.39 10.77
C LYS A 69 -7.65 -16.54 10.78
N GLU A 70 -8.76 -16.40 10.06
CA GLU A 70 -9.82 -17.41 10.01
C GLU A 70 -9.49 -18.59 9.09
N HIS A 71 -8.53 -18.43 8.18
CA HIS A 71 -8.30 -19.37 7.09
C HIS A 71 -6.81 -19.74 7.00
N PRO A 72 -6.39 -20.95 7.43
CA PRO A 72 -4.98 -21.35 7.40
C PRO A 72 -4.43 -21.51 5.98
N PHE A 73 -5.30 -21.80 5.02
CA PHE A 73 -4.96 -21.97 3.62
C PHE A 73 -5.91 -21.18 2.72
N LEU A 74 -5.33 -20.48 1.76
CA LEU A 74 -6.05 -19.68 0.78
C LEU A 74 -5.44 -19.91 -0.60
N TYR A 75 -6.28 -20.06 -1.61
CA TYR A 75 -5.86 -20.01 -2.99
C TYR A 75 -5.73 -18.57 -3.46
N LEU A 76 -4.64 -18.28 -4.15
CA LEU A 76 -4.48 -17.04 -4.90
C LEU A 76 -5.04 -17.25 -6.30
N ARG A 77 -5.96 -16.37 -6.74
CA ARG A 77 -6.58 -16.40 -8.07
C ARG A 77 -6.58 -15.02 -8.69
N GLU A 78 -6.59 -14.94 -10.02
CA GLU A 78 -6.98 -13.69 -10.69
C GLU A 78 -8.47 -13.43 -10.44
N GLU A 79 -8.89 -12.17 -10.34
CA GLU A 79 -10.30 -11.88 -10.04
C GLU A 79 -11.27 -12.39 -11.13
N LYS A 80 -10.79 -12.53 -12.36
CA LYS A 80 -11.56 -12.91 -13.56
C LYS A 80 -11.44 -14.38 -13.93
N ASP A 81 -10.58 -15.14 -13.25
CA ASP A 81 -10.33 -16.55 -13.55
C ASP A 81 -10.56 -17.41 -12.30
N ASP A 82 -11.15 -18.59 -12.49
CA ASP A 82 -11.37 -19.56 -11.42
C ASP A 82 -10.14 -20.46 -11.19
N LYS A 83 -9.10 -20.36 -12.02
CA LYS A 83 -7.86 -21.11 -11.85
C LYS A 83 -7.10 -20.69 -10.59
N ASN A 84 -6.81 -21.66 -9.73
CA ASN A 84 -5.86 -21.49 -8.62
C ASN A 84 -4.45 -21.29 -9.19
N LEU A 85 -3.83 -20.15 -8.89
CA LEU A 85 -2.48 -19.85 -9.33
C LEU A 85 -1.42 -20.34 -8.33
N ALA A 86 -1.71 -20.17 -7.04
CA ALA A 86 -0.86 -20.60 -5.93
C ALA A 86 -1.73 -20.84 -4.67
N THR A 87 -1.13 -21.42 -3.64
CA THR A 87 -1.72 -21.58 -2.31
C THR A 87 -0.90 -20.82 -1.28
N LEU A 88 -1.52 -19.88 -0.59
CA LEU A 88 -0.96 -19.19 0.57
C LEU A 88 -1.18 -20.04 1.83
N HIS A 89 -0.10 -20.36 2.54
CA HIS A 89 -0.16 -20.85 3.91
C HIS A 89 -0.07 -19.67 4.87
N THR A 90 -1.20 -19.22 5.41
CA THR A 90 -1.32 -17.89 6.03
C THR A 90 -0.45 -17.68 7.26
N GLN A 91 -0.18 -18.74 8.05
CA GLN A 91 0.70 -18.66 9.21
C GLN A 91 2.15 -18.32 8.83
N THR A 92 2.66 -18.95 7.76
CA THR A 92 4.04 -18.74 7.30
C THR A 92 4.17 -17.65 6.25
N LYS A 93 3.04 -17.25 5.64
CA LYS A 93 2.95 -16.41 4.44
C LYS A 93 3.78 -16.90 3.24
N LEU A 94 4.16 -18.17 3.23
CA LEU A 94 4.73 -18.81 2.06
C LEU A 94 3.64 -19.06 1.02
N LEU A 95 3.95 -18.74 -0.22
CA LEU A 95 3.17 -19.16 -1.38
C LEU A 95 3.69 -20.50 -1.86
N TRP A 96 2.77 -21.39 -2.23
CA TRP A 96 3.05 -22.75 -2.67
C TRP A 96 2.45 -22.98 -4.05
N HIS A 97 3.19 -23.61 -4.94
CA HIS A 97 2.72 -23.92 -6.28
C HIS A 97 3.05 -25.37 -6.65
N PHE A 98 2.03 -26.05 -7.18
CA PHE A 98 2.09 -27.38 -7.76
C PHE A 98 1.42 -27.31 -9.13
N ASP A 99 2.14 -27.75 -10.18
CA ASP A 99 1.71 -27.55 -11.58
C ASP A 99 0.60 -28.52 -12.02
N GLY A 100 0.14 -29.42 -11.14
CA GLY A 100 -1.03 -30.28 -11.41
C GLY A 100 -0.76 -31.48 -12.31
N ASP A 101 0.20 -31.37 -13.23
CA ASP A 101 0.35 -32.26 -14.40
C ASP A 101 1.54 -33.24 -14.32
N GLY A 102 2.43 -33.12 -13.33
CA GLY A 102 3.65 -33.91 -13.27
C GLY A 102 3.47 -35.31 -12.68
N ASP A 103 3.46 -36.34 -13.53
CA ASP A 103 3.94 -37.68 -13.17
C ASP A 103 5.49 -37.76 -13.25
N ASP A 104 6.13 -36.65 -13.64
CA ASP A 104 7.58 -36.55 -13.80
C ASP A 104 8.29 -36.46 -12.45
N LEU A 105 9.30 -37.31 -12.30
CA LEU A 105 10.26 -37.26 -11.21
C LEU A 105 11.48 -36.47 -11.67
N TYR A 106 12.01 -35.66 -10.76
CA TYR A 106 13.18 -34.83 -11.00
C TYR A 106 14.29 -35.25 -10.07
N THR A 107 15.54 -35.26 -10.57
CA THR A 107 16.70 -35.21 -9.68
C THR A 107 16.71 -33.87 -8.93
N LEU A 108 17.47 -33.78 -7.82
CA LEU A 108 17.60 -32.53 -7.06
C LEU A 108 18.11 -31.36 -7.93
N GLU A 109 19.10 -31.61 -8.79
CA GLU A 109 19.69 -30.59 -9.66
C GLU A 109 18.68 -30.09 -10.71
N GLU A 110 17.97 -31.00 -11.38
CA GLU A 110 16.92 -30.65 -12.33
C GLU A 110 15.78 -29.89 -11.66
N GLY A 111 15.37 -30.32 -10.45
CA GLY A 111 14.30 -29.66 -9.71
C GLY A 111 14.67 -28.24 -9.29
N ILE A 112 15.92 -28.00 -8.88
CA ILE A 112 16.42 -26.65 -8.58
C ILE A 112 16.37 -25.75 -9.82
N GLU A 113 16.77 -26.27 -10.98
CA GLU A 113 16.77 -25.49 -12.22
C GLU A 113 15.34 -25.22 -12.71
N PHE A 114 14.46 -26.22 -12.63
CA PHE A 114 13.03 -26.08 -12.98
C PHE A 114 12.36 -24.97 -12.17
N VAL A 115 12.48 -24.99 -10.83
CA VAL A 115 11.81 -23.99 -9.99
C VAL A 115 12.38 -22.58 -10.18
N LYS A 116 13.68 -22.44 -10.45
CA LYS A 116 14.30 -21.12 -10.72
C LYS A 116 13.72 -20.45 -11.95
N GLN A 117 13.33 -21.24 -12.96
CA GLN A 117 12.71 -20.75 -14.18
C GLN A 117 11.21 -20.46 -14.02
N GLY A 118 10.60 -20.96 -12.93
CA GLY A 118 9.20 -20.75 -12.60
C GLY A 118 8.85 -19.28 -12.44
N LYS A 119 7.78 -18.86 -13.13
CA LYS A 119 7.19 -17.51 -13.05
C LYS A 119 5.72 -17.57 -12.66
N TRP A 120 5.41 -18.41 -11.68
CA TRP A 120 4.06 -18.57 -11.19
C TRP A 120 3.62 -17.31 -10.44
N VAL A 121 2.34 -16.93 -10.63
CA VAL A 121 1.73 -15.68 -10.12
C VAL A 121 2.56 -14.42 -10.43
N GLY A 122 3.28 -14.40 -11.56
CA GLY A 122 4.11 -13.26 -11.94
C GLY A 122 5.30 -12.99 -11.00
N LEU A 123 5.57 -13.88 -10.04
CA LEU A 123 6.68 -13.77 -9.11
C LEU A 123 7.88 -14.56 -9.61
N ASN A 124 9.07 -14.03 -9.36
CA ASN A 124 10.35 -14.72 -9.55
C ASN A 124 10.83 -15.34 -8.22
N ASN A 125 11.98 -16.00 -8.24
CA ASN A 125 12.64 -16.56 -7.06
C ASN A 125 11.83 -17.67 -6.37
N TRP A 126 11.14 -18.49 -7.16
CA TRP A 126 10.61 -19.75 -6.68
C TRP A 126 11.73 -20.74 -6.38
N GLN A 127 11.51 -21.56 -5.36
CA GLN A 127 12.52 -22.49 -4.87
C GLN A 127 11.89 -23.80 -4.41
N LEU A 128 12.73 -24.82 -4.25
CA LEU A 128 12.36 -26.00 -3.48
C LEU A 128 12.27 -25.62 -1.99
N PRO A 129 11.29 -26.15 -1.25
CA PRO A 129 11.19 -25.92 0.19
C PRO A 129 12.33 -26.60 0.94
N SER A 130 12.65 -26.11 2.14
CA SER A 130 13.44 -26.91 3.09
C SER A 130 12.62 -28.12 3.57
N PRO A 131 13.25 -29.19 4.06
CA PRO A 131 12.55 -30.31 4.68
C PRO A 131 11.58 -29.87 5.78
N GLU A 132 11.97 -28.90 6.60
CA GLU A 132 11.15 -28.36 7.68
C GLU A 132 9.96 -27.57 7.16
N GLN A 133 10.14 -26.77 6.10
CA GLN A 133 9.05 -26.03 5.46
C GLN A 133 8.03 -26.98 4.86
N LEU A 134 8.48 -27.98 4.11
CA LEU A 134 7.60 -28.99 3.50
C LEU A 134 6.86 -29.79 4.56
N LYS A 135 7.57 -30.25 5.60
CA LYS A 135 6.97 -30.96 6.73
C LYS A 135 5.93 -30.11 7.44
N ALA A 136 6.24 -28.85 7.76
CA ALA A 136 5.30 -27.95 8.41
C ALA A 136 4.05 -27.70 7.55
N PHE A 137 4.23 -27.49 6.24
CA PHE A 137 3.13 -27.34 5.29
C PHE A 137 2.26 -28.60 5.23
N ALA A 138 2.87 -29.78 5.10
CA ALA A 138 2.15 -31.05 5.06
C ALA A 138 1.46 -31.37 6.40
N LEU A 139 2.02 -30.99 7.55
CA LEU A 139 1.46 -31.20 8.90
C LEU A 139 0.43 -30.15 9.33
N ALA A 140 0.33 -29.02 8.65
CA ALA A 140 -0.66 -27.99 8.96
C ALA A 140 -2.10 -28.46 8.74
N SER A 141 -2.96 -28.21 9.74
CA SER A 141 -4.35 -28.66 9.74
C SER A 141 -5.16 -27.99 8.63
N GLY A 142 -6.00 -28.78 7.95
CA GLY A 142 -6.85 -28.29 6.86
C GLY A 142 -6.10 -27.97 5.56
N ASN A 143 -4.86 -28.46 5.39
CA ASN A 143 -4.14 -28.32 4.13
C ASN A 143 -4.95 -28.96 2.99
N PRO A 144 -5.39 -28.18 1.99
CA PRO A 144 -6.27 -28.69 0.94
C PRO A 144 -5.57 -29.61 -0.06
N HIS A 145 -4.24 -29.66 -0.02
CA HIS A 145 -3.44 -30.57 -0.85
C HIS A 145 -3.32 -31.96 -0.23
N ARG A 146 -3.80 -32.18 1.00
CA ARG A 146 -3.75 -33.52 1.61
C ARG A 146 -4.69 -34.50 0.93
N THR A 147 -4.27 -35.75 0.87
CA THR A 147 -5.10 -36.86 0.42
C THR A 147 -5.73 -37.60 1.61
N ALA A 148 -6.37 -38.75 1.34
CA ALA A 148 -6.97 -39.58 2.38
C ALA A 148 -5.90 -40.25 3.26
N THR A 149 -4.73 -40.55 2.70
CA THR A 149 -3.59 -41.04 3.46
C THR A 149 -2.98 -39.90 4.28
N PRO A 150 -2.69 -40.08 5.59
CA PRO A 150 -2.25 -38.97 6.42
C PRO A 150 -0.99 -38.27 5.87
N PHE A 151 -1.08 -36.94 5.77
CA PHE A 151 -0.01 -36.02 5.35
C PHE A 151 0.47 -36.11 3.89
N ARG A 152 0.16 -37.17 3.15
CA ARG A 152 0.45 -37.26 1.71
C ARG A 152 -0.21 -36.13 0.96
N LEU A 153 0.50 -35.60 -0.04
CA LEU A 153 0.07 -34.43 -0.82
C LEU A 153 -0.36 -34.85 -2.23
N VAL A 154 -1.34 -34.15 -2.78
CA VAL A 154 -1.89 -34.22 -4.15
C VAL A 154 -2.47 -35.59 -4.55
N LYS A 155 -1.65 -36.65 -4.60
CA LYS A 155 -2.05 -38.01 -4.97
C LYS A 155 -1.55 -38.99 -3.93
N ASP A 156 -2.36 -40.00 -3.57
CA ASP A 156 -1.97 -40.99 -2.55
C ASP A 156 -0.69 -41.75 -2.93
N ASN A 157 -0.38 -41.90 -4.21
CA ASN A 157 0.85 -42.58 -4.65
C ASN A 157 2.09 -41.69 -4.61
N TYR A 158 1.96 -40.40 -4.25
CA TYR A 158 3.05 -39.42 -4.26
C TYR A 158 3.51 -39.13 -2.83
N ASN A 159 4.51 -39.86 -2.37
CA ASN A 159 5.12 -39.62 -1.05
C ASN A 159 6.53 -39.04 -1.13
N GLY A 160 7.22 -39.07 -2.27
CA GLY A 160 8.58 -38.53 -2.44
C GLY A 160 8.59 -37.14 -3.08
N TRP A 161 8.85 -36.10 -2.28
CA TRP A 161 8.81 -34.70 -2.73
C TRP A 161 10.19 -34.04 -2.60
N LEU A 162 10.66 -33.36 -3.64
CA LEU A 162 11.94 -32.66 -3.60
C LEU A 162 11.93 -31.52 -2.59
N THR A 163 13.04 -31.43 -1.86
CA THR A 163 13.41 -30.35 -0.94
C THR A 163 14.83 -29.89 -1.27
N THR A 164 15.31 -28.84 -0.59
CA THR A 164 16.70 -28.41 -0.69
C THR A 164 17.73 -29.49 -0.28
N SER A 165 17.30 -30.57 0.37
CA SER A 165 18.16 -31.67 0.85
C SER A 165 17.96 -32.98 0.06
N GLY A 166 17.26 -32.94 -1.08
CA GLY A 166 16.87 -34.11 -1.87
C GLY A 166 15.41 -34.50 -1.70
N GLN A 167 15.04 -35.71 -2.11
CA GLN A 167 13.68 -36.22 -1.94
C GLN A 167 13.37 -36.39 -0.44
N CYS A 168 12.25 -35.87 0.02
CA CYS A 168 11.71 -36.04 1.36
C CYS A 168 10.48 -36.96 1.27
N HIS A 169 10.42 -37.98 2.11
CA HIS A 169 9.18 -38.71 2.32
C HIS A 169 8.17 -37.82 3.05
N VAL A 170 6.94 -37.76 2.53
CA VAL A 170 5.83 -37.03 3.13
C VAL A 170 4.72 -38.03 3.39
N ASP A 171 4.79 -38.69 4.56
CA ASP A 171 3.84 -39.72 4.97
C ASP A 171 3.77 -39.83 6.50
N GLU A 172 2.80 -40.58 7.02
CA GLU A 172 2.69 -40.80 8.46
C GLU A 172 3.94 -41.48 9.04
N GLY A 173 4.66 -40.78 9.92
CA GLY A 173 5.87 -41.29 10.55
C GLY A 173 7.13 -41.30 9.66
N HIS A 174 7.02 -40.91 8.38
CA HIS A 174 8.14 -40.87 7.43
C HIS A 174 8.39 -39.43 6.95
N TRP A 175 9.58 -38.94 7.25
CA TRP A 175 10.04 -37.56 6.97
C TRP A 175 11.54 -37.52 6.64
N ASP A 176 12.11 -38.68 6.32
CA ASP A 176 13.51 -38.84 5.97
C ASP A 176 13.81 -38.25 4.59
N THR A 177 15.06 -37.80 4.43
CA THR A 177 15.54 -37.20 3.18
C THR A 177 16.57 -38.08 2.52
N HIS A 178 16.47 -38.19 1.20
CA HIS A 178 17.34 -38.99 0.34
C HIS A 178 17.95 -38.08 -0.73
N PRO A 179 19.24 -37.72 -0.62
CA PRO A 179 19.87 -36.73 -1.50
C PRO A 179 19.99 -37.18 -2.96
N ASN A 180 19.97 -38.50 -3.21
CA ASN A 180 20.20 -39.09 -4.53
C ASN A 180 18.95 -39.74 -5.13
N TRP A 181 17.77 -39.50 -4.55
CA TRP A 181 16.51 -40.05 -5.07
C TRP A 181 15.74 -38.95 -5.79
N ASP A 182 15.05 -39.34 -6.85
CA ASP A 182 14.23 -38.42 -7.64
C ASP A 182 12.91 -38.16 -6.92
N GLY A 183 12.32 -36.98 -7.08
CA GLY A 183 11.08 -36.62 -6.41
C GLY A 183 10.20 -35.69 -7.22
N TYR A 184 8.96 -35.55 -6.77
CA TYR A 184 8.01 -34.58 -7.32
C TYR A 184 8.31 -33.17 -6.79
N ILE A 185 7.92 -32.15 -7.53
CA ILE A 185 8.16 -30.75 -7.15
C ILE A 185 6.89 -30.15 -6.54
N PHE A 186 7.03 -29.61 -5.32
CA PHE A 186 6.08 -28.67 -4.75
C PHE A 186 6.85 -27.40 -4.38
N SER A 187 6.80 -26.41 -5.25
CA SER A 187 7.62 -25.20 -5.12
C SER A 187 7.05 -24.24 -4.08
N CYS A 188 7.92 -23.44 -3.47
CA CYS A 188 7.52 -22.37 -2.55
C CYS A 188 8.17 -21.03 -2.92
N ASN A 189 7.57 -19.94 -2.45
CA ASN A 189 8.05 -18.58 -2.63
C ASN A 189 7.88 -17.78 -1.33
N SER A 190 8.93 -17.04 -0.95
CA SER A 190 9.00 -16.27 0.29
C SER A 190 8.71 -14.78 0.13
N ALA A 191 8.27 -14.31 -1.04
CA ALA A 191 8.01 -12.90 -1.31
C ALA A 191 7.07 -12.23 -0.30
N TRP A 192 6.19 -13.00 0.34
CA TRP A 192 5.17 -12.49 1.26
C TRP A 192 5.50 -12.74 2.74
N VAL A 193 6.62 -13.41 3.05
CA VAL A 193 6.97 -13.82 4.42
C VAL A 193 7.19 -12.62 5.35
N SER A 194 7.92 -11.61 4.86
CA SER A 194 8.19 -10.37 5.61
C SER A 194 7.07 -9.33 5.49
N ASN A 195 6.06 -9.58 4.65
CA ASN A 195 5.06 -8.57 4.35
C ASN A 195 4.08 -8.44 5.50
N ASP A 196 3.82 -7.22 5.97
CA ASP A 196 2.68 -6.93 6.84
C ASP A 196 1.35 -7.03 6.05
N ASN A 197 0.22 -6.92 6.75
CA ASN A 197 -1.09 -7.06 6.09
C ASN A 197 -1.39 -5.93 5.09
N THR A 198 -0.80 -4.74 5.30
CA THR A 198 -0.93 -3.63 4.36
C THR A 198 -0.18 -3.95 3.06
N GLN A 199 1.06 -4.40 3.16
CA GLN A 199 1.86 -4.82 2.02
C GLN A 199 1.18 -5.96 1.26
N LEU A 200 0.66 -6.97 1.96
CA LEU A 200 -0.10 -8.05 1.32
C LEU A 200 -1.34 -7.54 0.56
N LEU A 201 -2.08 -6.60 1.15
CA LEU A 201 -3.23 -6.01 0.47
C LEU A 201 -2.82 -5.27 -0.81
N LEU A 202 -1.69 -4.55 -0.79
CA LEU A 202 -1.16 -3.86 -1.96
C LEU A 202 -0.70 -4.83 -3.06
N GLU A 203 -0.08 -5.95 -2.69
CA GLU A 203 0.28 -7.02 -3.63
C GLU A 203 -0.98 -7.59 -4.32
N LEU A 204 -2.06 -7.82 -3.56
CA LEU A 204 -3.33 -8.28 -4.13
C LEU A 204 -3.96 -7.25 -5.08
N ILE A 205 -3.96 -5.97 -4.69
CA ILE A 205 -4.48 -4.88 -5.54
C ILE A 205 -3.67 -4.78 -6.84
N THR A 206 -2.34 -4.75 -6.74
CA THR A 206 -1.44 -4.56 -7.87
C THR A 206 -1.45 -5.76 -8.81
N GLY A 207 -1.50 -6.97 -8.26
CA GLY A 207 -1.60 -8.21 -9.02
C GLY A 207 -2.99 -8.48 -9.61
N GLY A 208 -4.02 -7.72 -9.20
CA GLY A 208 -5.40 -8.01 -9.59
C GLY A 208 -5.90 -9.36 -9.06
N TRP A 209 -5.39 -9.75 -7.88
CA TRP A 209 -5.65 -11.06 -7.30
C TRP A 209 -6.71 -11.00 -6.21
N CYS A 210 -7.30 -12.17 -5.96
CA CYS A 210 -8.18 -12.42 -4.83
C CYS A 210 -7.72 -13.68 -4.08
N LEU A 211 -8.14 -13.77 -2.82
CA LEU A 211 -7.91 -14.93 -1.97
C LEU A 211 -9.21 -15.74 -1.87
N VAL A 212 -9.11 -17.06 -2.03
CA VAL A 212 -10.27 -17.95 -2.00
C VAL A 212 -10.00 -19.11 -1.06
N THR A 213 -10.92 -19.39 -0.14
CA THR A 213 -10.79 -20.56 0.74
C THR A 213 -11.01 -21.86 -0.03
N PRO A 214 -10.57 -23.02 0.49
CA PRO A 214 -10.96 -24.32 -0.04
C PRO A 214 -12.48 -24.56 -0.11
N SER A 215 -13.24 -23.83 0.72
CA SER A 215 -14.71 -23.83 0.73
C SER A 215 -15.36 -22.75 -0.16
N ASN A 216 -14.58 -22.11 -1.05
CA ASN A 216 -15.01 -21.06 -1.98
C ASN A 216 -15.52 -19.75 -1.35
N LYS A 217 -15.14 -19.43 -0.11
CA LYS A 217 -15.29 -18.06 0.41
C LYS A 217 -14.21 -17.17 -0.21
N LYS A 218 -14.60 -16.01 -0.72
CA LYS A 218 -13.71 -15.10 -1.45
C LYS A 218 -13.44 -13.82 -0.66
N PHE A 219 -12.18 -13.43 -0.60
CA PHE A 219 -11.74 -12.08 -0.32
C PHE A 219 -11.19 -11.47 -1.62
N SER A 220 -11.92 -10.53 -2.20
CA SER A 220 -11.36 -9.63 -3.22
C SER A 220 -10.85 -8.37 -2.53
N PRO A 221 -9.75 -7.77 -3.00
CA PRO A 221 -9.42 -6.41 -2.65
C PRO A 221 -10.66 -5.52 -2.84
N PRO A 222 -10.99 -4.69 -1.84
CA PRO A 222 -12.16 -3.84 -1.90
C PRO A 222 -12.07 -2.92 -3.13
N LYS A 223 -13.20 -2.69 -3.79
CA LYS A 223 -13.25 -1.69 -4.86
C LYS A 223 -12.95 -0.31 -4.26
N PRO A 224 -12.27 0.57 -5.01
CA PRO A 224 -12.06 1.93 -4.56
C PRO A 224 -13.41 2.62 -4.31
N GLN A 225 -13.50 3.39 -3.23
CA GLN A 225 -14.77 4.00 -2.83
C GLN A 225 -15.17 5.18 -3.73
N LYS A 226 -14.19 5.89 -4.32
CA LYS A 226 -14.39 7.04 -5.21
C LYS A 226 -13.07 7.39 -5.89
N ASN A 227 -13.13 7.89 -7.13
CA ASN A 227 -12.03 8.61 -7.77
C ASN A 227 -12.17 10.09 -7.44
N PHE A 228 -11.15 10.69 -6.85
CA PHE A 228 -11.15 12.10 -6.45
C PHE A 228 -10.32 12.93 -7.42
N SER A 229 -10.62 14.23 -7.56
CA SER A 229 -9.62 15.20 -8.01
C SER A 229 -8.60 15.47 -6.89
N TYR A 230 -7.45 16.07 -7.23
CA TYR A 230 -6.46 16.46 -6.21
C TYR A 230 -7.04 17.47 -5.21
N ASP A 231 -7.83 18.44 -5.68
CA ASP A 231 -8.49 19.42 -4.80
C ASP A 231 -9.50 18.74 -3.86
N GLU A 232 -10.30 17.81 -4.39
CA GLU A 232 -11.23 17.04 -3.56
C GLU A 232 -10.51 16.18 -2.52
N LEU A 233 -9.34 15.62 -2.85
CA LEU A 233 -8.52 14.88 -1.90
C LEU A 233 -8.02 15.78 -0.78
N ILE A 234 -7.41 16.91 -1.12
CA ILE A 234 -6.85 17.83 -0.12
C ILE A 234 -7.96 18.31 0.82
N VAL A 235 -9.08 18.81 0.27
CA VAL A 235 -10.23 19.27 1.06
C VAL A 235 -10.80 18.12 1.91
N GLY A 236 -10.94 16.93 1.32
CA GLY A 236 -11.42 15.73 2.00
C GLY A 236 -10.58 15.37 3.21
N PHE A 237 -9.26 15.29 3.04
CA PHE A 237 -8.33 14.96 4.12
C PHE A 237 -8.35 16.00 5.23
N ILE A 238 -8.30 17.30 4.88
CA ILE A 238 -8.33 18.38 5.87
C ILE A 238 -9.63 18.34 6.67
N SER A 239 -10.78 18.20 6.00
CA SER A 239 -12.09 18.16 6.66
C SER A 239 -12.23 17.01 7.67
N LYS A 240 -11.49 15.91 7.46
CA LYS A 240 -11.50 14.72 8.31
C LYS A 240 -10.35 14.69 9.33
N GLY A 241 -9.41 15.63 9.26
CA GLY A 241 -8.18 15.62 10.05
C GLY A 241 -7.25 14.45 9.67
N GLU A 242 -7.27 14.05 8.39
CA GLU A 242 -6.47 12.98 7.83
C GLU A 242 -5.23 13.54 7.12
N TYR A 243 -4.20 12.71 7.04
CA TYR A 243 -2.96 12.98 6.30
C TYR A 243 -2.38 11.66 5.79
N LEU A 244 -1.31 11.74 5.02
CA LEU A 244 -0.72 10.59 4.37
C LEU A 244 0.62 10.22 5.01
N ALA A 245 0.84 8.94 5.20
CA ALA A 245 2.10 8.37 5.66
C ALA A 245 2.64 7.36 4.63
N GLU A 246 3.96 7.35 4.45
CA GLU A 246 4.62 6.41 3.53
C GLU A 246 4.38 4.96 3.96
N VAL A 247 4.03 4.11 2.99
CA VAL A 247 3.94 2.67 3.21
C VAL A 247 5.37 2.13 3.36
N ASN A 248 5.66 1.39 4.44
CA ASN A 248 6.97 0.76 4.71
C ASN A 248 8.06 1.67 5.28
N SER A 249 7.72 2.61 6.16
CA SER A 249 8.74 3.26 6.99
C SER A 249 9.42 2.23 7.90
N THR A 250 10.49 1.58 7.42
CA THR A 250 11.28 0.57 8.16
C THR A 250 12.01 1.16 9.36
N ASN A 251 12.06 2.49 9.46
CA ASN A 251 12.55 3.23 10.62
C ASN A 251 11.39 4.04 11.19
N GLU A 252 10.90 3.69 12.38
CA GLU A 252 9.85 4.46 13.09
C GLU A 252 10.22 5.95 13.28
N SER A 253 11.51 6.30 13.17
CA SER A 253 12.01 7.68 13.29
C SER A 253 12.06 8.49 11.99
N ALA A 254 11.68 7.92 10.85
CA ALA A 254 11.81 8.57 9.52
C ALA A 254 10.58 8.37 8.62
N VAL A 255 9.39 8.20 9.20
CA VAL A 255 8.14 8.15 8.42
C VAL A 255 7.98 9.49 7.69
N ASN A 256 7.98 9.46 6.36
CA ASN A 256 7.62 10.64 5.57
C ASN A 256 6.11 10.83 5.63
N TYR A 257 5.71 12.00 6.11
CA TYR A 257 4.30 12.40 6.16
C TYR A 257 4.03 13.46 5.10
N LEU A 258 3.01 13.22 4.30
CA LEU A 258 2.45 14.21 3.39
C LEU A 258 1.20 14.80 4.04
N LYS A 259 1.31 16.07 4.44
CA LYS A 259 0.28 16.84 5.16
C LYS A 259 -0.42 17.80 4.20
N PRO A 260 -1.62 17.48 3.72
CA PRO A 260 -2.31 18.27 2.70
C PRO A 260 -2.50 19.74 3.11
N GLU A 261 -2.65 20.01 4.41
CA GLU A 261 -2.82 21.36 4.96
C GLU A 261 -1.62 22.29 4.72
N THR A 262 -0.44 21.76 4.37
CA THR A 262 0.75 22.57 4.08
C THR A 262 0.76 23.15 2.65
N PHE A 263 -0.09 22.63 1.77
CA PHE A 263 -0.24 23.07 0.38
C PHE A 263 -1.44 24.01 0.19
N ILE A 264 -2.26 24.21 1.21
CA ILE A 264 -3.37 25.16 1.11
C ILE A 264 -2.85 26.60 1.25
N LEU A 265 -3.15 27.43 0.26
CA LEU A 265 -2.75 28.83 0.19
C LEU A 265 -3.15 29.63 1.43
N THR A 266 -4.39 29.49 1.90
CA THR A 266 -4.88 30.21 3.10
C THR A 266 -4.07 29.85 4.34
N ASN A 267 -3.72 28.57 4.54
CA ASN A 267 -2.88 28.14 5.66
C ASN A 267 -1.43 28.69 5.60
N GLN A 268 -0.92 28.97 4.40
CA GLN A 268 0.37 29.63 4.22
C GLN A 268 0.25 31.13 4.59
N LEU A 269 -0.82 31.80 4.15
CA LEU A 269 -1.11 33.19 4.50
C LEU A 269 -1.32 33.37 6.00
N GLU A 270 -2.01 32.45 6.69
CA GLU A 270 -2.16 32.48 8.15
C GLU A 270 -0.82 32.49 8.90
N LYS A 271 0.23 31.93 8.27
CA LYS A 271 1.57 31.78 8.83
C LYS A 271 2.58 32.75 8.22
N LEU A 272 2.13 33.70 7.40
CA LEU A 272 2.97 34.61 6.62
C LEU A 272 4.01 35.31 7.50
N ASP A 273 3.57 35.91 8.61
CA ASP A 273 4.46 36.58 9.58
C ASP A 273 4.99 35.65 10.67
N TYR A 274 4.24 34.61 11.03
CA TYR A 274 4.64 33.63 12.05
C TYR A 274 5.93 32.88 11.64
N THR A 275 6.06 32.54 10.37
CA THR A 275 7.18 31.73 9.86
C THR A 275 8.53 32.46 9.90
N PRO A 276 8.65 33.72 9.42
CA PRO A 276 9.89 34.49 9.53
C PRO A 276 10.08 35.13 10.91
N CYS A 277 9.02 35.64 11.53
CA CYS A 277 9.12 36.57 12.67
C CYS A 277 8.49 36.04 13.97
N ARG A 278 7.86 34.86 13.96
CA ARG A 278 7.14 34.27 15.12
C ARG A 278 6.05 35.18 15.71
N LEU A 279 5.51 36.10 14.91
CA LEU A 279 4.31 36.86 15.26
C LEU A 279 3.10 35.94 15.37
N PRO A 280 2.07 36.29 16.16
CA PRO A 280 0.84 35.51 16.22
C PRO A 280 0.33 35.16 14.81
N LYS A 281 -0.08 33.91 14.61
CA LYS A 281 -0.70 33.49 13.35
C LYS A 281 -1.94 34.35 13.10
N LEU A 282 -2.18 34.69 11.84
CA LEU A 282 -3.44 35.29 11.44
C LEU A 282 -4.53 34.22 11.54
N ASP A 283 -5.72 34.61 11.98
CA ASP A 283 -6.90 33.78 11.88
C ASP A 283 -7.62 34.02 10.53
N ALA A 284 -8.46 33.06 10.13
CA ALA A 284 -9.22 33.15 8.89
C ALA A 284 -10.18 34.37 8.83
N ALA A 285 -10.63 34.87 9.99
CA ALA A 285 -11.48 36.06 10.02
C ALA A 285 -10.66 37.32 9.68
N GLN A 286 -9.41 37.42 10.12
CA GLN A 286 -8.51 38.53 9.78
C GLN A 286 -8.17 38.58 8.29
N LEU A 287 -8.04 37.42 7.63
CA LEU A 287 -7.77 37.34 6.19
C LEU A 287 -8.94 37.81 5.32
N SER A 288 -10.17 37.75 5.85
CA SER A 288 -11.41 38.11 5.17
C SER A 288 -12.05 39.42 5.69
N ASP A 289 -11.44 40.06 6.69
CA ASP A 289 -11.92 41.30 7.30
C ASP A 289 -11.69 42.49 6.34
N PRO A 290 -12.76 43.19 5.91
CA PRO A 290 -12.67 44.36 5.02
C PRO A 290 -11.78 45.49 5.54
N GLU A 291 -11.65 45.61 6.87
CA GLU A 291 -10.90 46.68 7.54
C GLU A 291 -9.52 46.22 8.02
N LYS A 292 -9.15 44.94 7.82
CA LYS A 292 -7.78 44.45 8.06
C LYS A 292 -7.14 44.11 6.73
N GLY A 293 -7.48 42.98 6.09
CA GLY A 293 -6.89 42.56 4.82
C GLY A 293 -5.35 42.48 4.82
N LEU A 294 -4.77 42.12 3.69
CA LEU A 294 -3.30 41.97 3.53
C LEU A 294 -2.73 42.90 2.46
N TRP A 295 -1.58 43.53 2.74
CA TRP A 295 -0.87 44.37 1.78
C TRP A 295 -0.29 43.56 0.62
N GLU A 296 0.12 42.33 0.89
CA GLU A 296 0.71 41.39 -0.06
C GLU A 296 -0.27 41.02 -1.19
N LEU A 297 -1.57 41.18 -0.93
CA LEU A 297 -2.64 40.92 -1.89
C LEU A 297 -3.02 42.17 -2.70
N TRP A 298 -2.37 43.32 -2.46
CA TRP A 298 -2.71 44.56 -3.15
C TRP A 298 -2.45 44.51 -4.66
N GLY A 299 -3.50 44.78 -5.44
CA GLY A 299 -3.49 44.69 -6.90
C GLY A 299 -3.87 43.32 -7.47
N GLN A 300 -4.25 42.35 -6.62
CA GLN A 300 -5.00 41.17 -7.06
C GLN A 300 -6.37 41.56 -7.59
N ASP A 301 -6.89 40.79 -8.55
CA ASP A 301 -8.23 41.06 -9.08
C ASP A 301 -9.31 40.66 -8.06
N ALA A 302 -10.41 41.41 -8.06
CA ALA A 302 -11.48 41.24 -7.09
C ALA A 302 -12.20 39.88 -7.20
N ALA A 303 -12.20 39.25 -8.39
CA ALA A 303 -12.84 37.95 -8.58
C ALA A 303 -12.00 36.84 -7.93
N THR A 304 -10.68 36.86 -8.12
CA THR A 304 -9.72 35.95 -7.46
C THR A 304 -9.73 36.14 -5.95
N LEU A 305 -9.70 37.38 -5.44
CA LEU A 305 -9.81 37.63 -3.99
C LEU A 305 -11.10 37.03 -3.41
N LYS A 306 -12.22 37.19 -4.12
CA LYS A 306 -13.50 36.59 -3.73
C LYS A 306 -13.49 35.06 -3.79
N GLU A 307 -12.87 34.47 -4.80
CA GLU A 307 -12.71 33.01 -4.96
C GLU A 307 -12.01 32.39 -3.76
N PHE A 308 -10.93 33.02 -3.27
CA PHE A 308 -10.18 32.57 -2.10
C PHE A 308 -10.71 33.09 -0.75
N ASN A 309 -11.80 33.88 -0.75
CA ASN A 309 -12.34 34.56 0.43
C ASN A 309 -11.30 35.40 1.18
N LEU A 310 -10.53 36.22 0.44
CA LEU A 310 -9.47 37.08 0.94
C LEU A 310 -9.79 38.56 0.68
N VAL A 311 -9.26 39.44 1.53
CA VAL A 311 -9.32 40.90 1.35
C VAL A 311 -7.91 41.46 1.15
N ALA A 312 -7.72 42.21 0.07
CA ALA A 312 -6.53 43.03 -0.13
C ALA A 312 -6.66 44.37 0.59
N ARG A 313 -5.60 44.81 1.24
CA ARG A 313 -5.52 46.13 1.89
C ARG A 313 -4.63 47.05 1.08
N ASP A 314 -5.12 48.25 0.77
CA ASP A 314 -4.36 49.29 0.07
C ASP A 314 -3.29 49.89 1.01
N PRO A 315 -1.98 49.71 0.73
CA PRO A 315 -0.92 50.24 1.58
C PRO A 315 -0.98 51.77 1.72
N SER A 316 -1.56 52.49 0.74
CA SER A 316 -1.67 53.95 0.79
C SER A 316 -2.61 54.45 1.89
N ARG A 317 -3.52 53.61 2.39
CA ARG A 317 -4.43 53.96 3.50
C ARG A 317 -3.73 54.01 4.85
N ASP A 318 -2.63 53.29 5.01
CA ASP A 318 -1.91 53.15 6.28
C ASP A 318 -0.68 54.06 6.37
N ILE A 319 -0.11 54.44 5.24
CA ILE A 319 0.99 55.40 5.18
C ILE A 319 0.38 56.81 5.19
N GLN A 320 -0.10 57.24 6.36
CA GLN A 320 -0.38 58.66 6.60
C GLN A 320 0.94 59.38 6.87
N ARG A 321 1.23 60.41 6.06
CA ARG A 321 2.36 61.34 6.27
C ARG A 321 2.03 62.36 7.35
#